data_AF-A0A969YVQ8-F1
#
_entry.id   AF-A0A969YVQ8-F1
#
_cell.length_a   1.000
_cell.length_b   1.000
_cell.length_c   1.000
_cell.angle_alpha   90.00
_cell.angle_beta   90.00
_cell.angle_gamma   90.00
#
_symmetry.space_group_name_H-M   'P 1'
#
loop_
_entity.id
_entity.type
_entity.pdbx_description
1 polymer ?
#
loop_
_entity_poly.entity_id
_entity_poly.type
_entity_poly.pdbx_seq_one_letter_code
_entity_poly.pdbx_strand_id
1 'polypeptide(L)' 'MDVKKGDRVIFNKYAGTEIKVDNEKYLLIKQDDILAVID' A
#
# COMPACT_ATOMS: atom_id res chain seq x y z
N MET A 1 10.47 0.97 -8.38
CA MET A 1 9.41 0.10 -8.96
C MET A 1 8.19 0.97 -9.12
N ASP A 2 7.68 1.10 -10.32
CA ASP A 2 6.51 1.95 -10.57
C ASP A 2 5.24 1.13 -10.32
N VAL A 3 4.34 1.68 -9.50
CA VAL A 3 3.02 1.12 -9.22
C VAL A 3 1.96 2.02 -9.84
N LYS A 4 0.88 1.41 -10.34
CA LYS A 4 -0.28 2.15 -10.86
C LYS A 4 -1.53 1.83 -10.05
N LYS A 5 -2.53 2.71 -10.17
CA LYS A 5 -3.83 2.51 -9.54
C LYS A 5 -4.42 1.17 -9.98
N GLY A 6 -4.82 0.35 -9.01
CA GLY A 6 -5.42 -0.96 -9.23
C GLY A 6 -4.46 -2.13 -9.06
N ASP A 7 -3.15 -1.89 -9.00
CA ASP A 7 -2.17 -2.95 -8.74
C ASP A 7 -2.36 -3.54 -7.34
N ARG A 8 -2.26 -4.87 -7.27
CA ARG A 8 -2.18 -5.60 -6.00
C ARG A 8 -0.72 -5.78 -5.64
N VAL A 9 -0.38 -5.49 -4.40
CA VAL A 9 1.03 -5.47 -3.97
C VAL A 9 1.25 -6.25 -2.68
N ILE A 10 2.46 -6.77 -2.54
CA ILE A 10 2.99 -7.31 -1.29
C ILE A 10 3.87 -6.24 -0.68
N PHE A 11 3.62 -5.90 0.58
CA PHE A 11 4.40 -4.93 1.34
C PHE A 11 4.78 -5.52 2.71
N ASN A 12 5.75 -4.92 3.39
CA ASN A 12 6.14 -5.36 4.73
C ASN A 12 4.97 -5.23 5.72
N LYS A 13 4.61 -6.31 6.43
CA LYS A 13 3.44 -6.37 7.33
C LYS A 13 3.38 -5.25 8.37
N TYR A 14 4.54 -4.73 8.78
CA TYR A 14 4.64 -3.69 9.81
C TYR A 14 4.87 -2.28 9.23
N ALA A 15 4.81 -2.13 7.91
CA ALA A 15 4.97 -0.84 7.25
C ALA A 15 3.64 -0.07 7.17
N GLY A 16 3.77 1.26 7.23
CA GLY A 16 2.69 2.19 6.97
C GLY A 16 1.98 2.75 8.20
N THR A 17 0.93 3.53 7.93
CA THR A 17 0.08 4.15 8.95
C THR A 17 -1.37 4.00 8.51
N GLU A 18 -2.21 3.50 9.40
CA GLU A 18 -3.66 3.43 9.16
C GLU A 18 -4.26 4.84 9.26
N ILE A 19 -4.98 5.23 8.22
CA ILE A 19 -5.72 6.50 8.16
C ILE A 19 -7.18 6.23 7.80
N LYS A 20 -8.07 7.15 8.22
CA LYS A 20 -9.48 7.12 7.85
C LYS A 20 -9.80 8.38 7.04
N VAL A 21 -10.42 8.19 5.89
CA VAL A 21 -10.89 9.27 5.00
C VAL A 21 -12.30 8.89 4.56
N ASP A 22 -13.26 9.79 4.71
CA ASP A 22 -14.65 9.61 4.24
C ASP A 22 -15.29 8.27 4.66
N ASN A 23 -15.10 7.87 5.92
CA ASN A 23 -15.51 6.59 6.52
C ASN A 23 -14.85 5.32 5.96
N GLU A 24 -13.87 5.45 5.08
CA GLU A 24 -13.07 4.34 4.57
C GLU A 24 -11.71 4.26 5.26
N LYS A 25 -11.22 3.03 5.45
CA LYS A 25 -9.91 2.76 6.04
C LYS A 25 -8.88 2.57 4.93
N TYR A 26 -7.76 3.27 5.04
CA TYR A 26 -6.64 3.16 4.14
C TYR A 26 -5.36 2.88 4.92
N LEU A 27 -4.40 2.22 4.26
CA LEU A 27 -3.05 2.05 4.78
C LEU A 27 -2.11 2.88 3.91
N LEU A 28 -1.55 3.94 4.49
CA LEU A 28 -0.55 4.77 3.83
C LEU A 28 0.83 4.14 4.01
N ILE A 29 1.47 3.72 2.92
CA ILE A 29 2.82 3.15 2.91
C ILE A 29 3.73 3.94 1.98
N LYS A 30 5.06 3.87 2.21
CA LYS A 30 6.04 4.39 1.25
C LYS A 30 6.23 3.38 0.13
N GLN A 31 6.61 3.87 -1.05
CA GLN A 31 6.89 3.01 -2.20
C GLN A 31 8.03 2.01 -1.92
N ASP A 32 9.02 2.42 -1.12
CA ASP A 32 10.17 1.57 -0.75
C ASP A 32 9.78 0.36 0.12
N ASP A 33 8.61 0.40 0.77
CA ASP A 33 8.09 -0.71 1.59
C ASP A 33 7.39 -1.79 0.74
N ILE A 34 7.23 -1.56 -0.57
CA ILE A 34 6.59 -2.48 -1.50
C ILE A 34 7.63 -3.49 -2.01
N LEU A 35 7.36 -4.78 -1.76
CA LEU A 35 8.25 -5.89 -2.08
C LEU A 35 8.00 -6.43 -3.50
N ALA A 36 6.74 -6.46 -3.94
CA ALA A 36 6.35 -6.97 -5.26
C ALA A 36 4.95 -6.50 -5.68
N VAL A 37 4.68 -6.52 -6.99
CA VAL A 37 3.33 -6.42 -7.60
C VAL A 37 2.87 -7.83 -7.99
N ILE A 38 1.60 -8.16 -7.78
CA ILE A 38 0.98 -9.46 -8.09
C ILE A 38 -0.26 -9.29 -8.98
N ASP A 39 -0.62 -10.37 -9.70
CA ASP A 39 -1.82 -10.49 -10.55
C ASP A 39 -3.00 -11.08 -9.76
#